data_AF-A0A3C0Y1U6-F1
#
_entry.id   AF-A0A3C0Y1U6-F1
#
_cell.length_a   1.000
_cell.length_b   1.000
_cell.length_c   1.000
_cell.angle_alpha   90.00
_cell.angle_beta   90.00
_cell.angle_gamma   90.00
#
_symmetry.space_group_name_H-M   'P 1'
#
loop_
_entity.id
_entity.type
_entity.pdbx_description
1 polymer ?
#
loop_
_entity_poly.entity_id
_entity_poly.type
_entity_poly.pdbx_seq_one_letter_code
_entity_poly.pdbx_strand_id
1 'polypeptide(L)' 'MSRLTITLSEPRYRALKEAAAQRNKTIGQLIDESLDFYGIKSREQALDLVRRARARSVLSEEQALTLAQEEVRAVRHAS' A
#
# COMPACT_ATOMS: atom_id res chain seq x y z
N MET A 1 15.50 -0.31 0.33
CA MET A 1 14.70 0.90 0.65
C MET A 1 15.44 2.12 0.12
N SER A 2 14.75 3.04 -0.55
CA SER A 2 15.31 4.35 -0.91
C SER A 2 15.30 5.27 0.31
N ARG A 3 16.30 6.15 0.43
CA ARG A 3 16.36 7.13 1.52
C ARG A 3 15.40 8.28 1.21
N LEU A 4 14.43 8.52 2.10
CA LEU A 4 13.49 9.63 2.06
C LEU A 4 13.79 10.62 3.18
N THR A 5 13.77 11.91 2.88
CA THR A 5 13.81 12.99 3.89
C THR A 5 12.44 13.64 3.95
N ILE A 6 11.87 13.72 5.15
CA ILE A 6 10.59 14.42 5.40
C ILE A 6 10.83 15.57 6.37
N THR A 7 10.06 16.66 6.21
CA THR A 7 10.08 17.77 7.17
C THR A 7 8.93 17.59 8.16
N LEU A 8 9.24 17.62 9.45
CA LEU A 8 8.27 17.56 10.55
C LEU A 8 8.40 18.82 11.40
N SER A 9 7.30 19.27 12.00
CA SER A 9 7.40 20.25 13.07
C SER A 9 8.10 19.63 14.28
N GLU A 10 8.85 20.44 15.03
CA GLU A 10 9.57 20.00 16.23
C GLU A 10 8.67 19.22 17.22
N PRO A 11 7.43 19.66 17.54
CA PRO A 11 6.54 18.89 18.41
C PRO A 11 6.18 17.50 17.85
N ARG A 12 5.98 17.39 16.53
CA ARG A 12 5.67 16.11 15.88
C ARG A 12 6.87 15.17 15.87
N TYR A 13 8.06 15.70 15.64
CA TYR A 13 9.29 14.90 15.71
C TYR A 13 9.49 14.28 17.11
N ARG A 14 9.29 15.07 18.18
CA ARG A 14 9.38 14.57 19.56
C ARG A 14 8.35 13.49 19.85
N ALA A 15 7.07 13.74 19.52
CA ALA A 15 6.00 12.77 19.71
C ALA A 15 6.28 11.46 18.96
N LEU A 16 6.80 11.54 17.73
CA LEU A 16 7.16 10.35 16.94
C LEU A 16 8.33 9.59 17.56
N LYS A 17 9.35 10.29 18.06
CA LYS A 17 10.50 9.70 18.73
C LYS A 17 10.10 8.98 20.02
N GLU A 18 9.22 9.58 20.81
CA GLU A 18 8.67 8.99 22.04
C GLU A 18 7.84 7.74 21.74
N ALA A 19 6.94 7.81 20.75
CA ALA A 19 6.12 6.67 20.34
C ALA A 19 6.97 5.49 19.83
N ALA A 20 8.04 5.77 19.09
CA ALA A 20 8.98 4.75 18.62
C ALA A 20 9.71 4.09 19.79
N ALA A 21 10.19 4.88 20.75
CA ALA A 21 10.83 4.38 21.96
C ALA A 21 9.87 3.53 22.82
N GLN A 22 8.63 3.98 23.01
CA GLN A 22 7.61 3.25 23.77
C GLN A 22 7.30 1.87 23.16
N ARG A 23 7.35 1.76 21.83
CA ARG A 23 7.09 0.51 21.10
C ARG A 23 8.34 -0.34 20.88
N ASN A 24 9.51 0.11 21.38
CA ASN A 24 10.80 -0.53 21.16
C ASN A 24 11.12 -0.75 19.66
N LYS A 25 10.85 0.27 18.84
CA LYS A 25 11.06 0.26 17.38
C LYS A 25 11.85 1.48 16.93
N THR A 26 12.49 1.37 15.77
CA THR A 26 13.04 2.55 15.11
C THR A 26 11.91 3.43 14.55
N ILE A 27 12.17 4.73 14.38
CA ILE A 27 11.22 5.65 13.72
C ILE A 27 10.86 5.14 12.32
N GLY A 28 11.82 4.59 11.57
CA GLY A 28 11.58 4.02 10.24
C GLY A 28 10.58 2.86 10.28
N GLN A 29 10.81 1.87 11.15
CA GLN A 29 9.89 0.73 11.32
C GLN A 29 8.49 1.17 11.75
N LEU A 30 8.40 2.16 12.66
CA LEU A 30 7.12 2.70 13.09
C LEU A 30 6.37 3.39 11.94
N ILE A 31 7.08 4.13 11.07
CA ILE A 31 6.51 4.74 9.88
C ILE A 31 6.05 3.67 8.89
N ASP A 32 6.89 2.69 8.58
CA ASP A 32 6.57 1.61 7.64
C ASP A 32 5.29 0.86 8.07
N GLU A 33 5.21 0.48 9.34
CA GLU A 33 4.01 -0.16 9.89
C GLU A 33 2.77 0.75 9.86
N SER A 34 2.97 2.05 10.08
CA SER A 34 1.87 3.02 10.00
C SER A 34 1.37 3.16 8.56
N LEU A 35 2.27 3.19 7.58
CA LEU A 35 1.89 3.23 6.15
C LEU A 35 1.10 1.97 5.76
N ASP A 36 1.56 0.80 6.21
CA ASP A 36 0.82 -0.46 6.01
C ASP A 36 -0.56 -0.43 6.69
N PHE A 37 -0.65 0.10 7.92
CA PHE A 37 -1.91 0.27 8.66
C PHE A 37 -2.90 1.19 7.93
N TYR A 38 -2.42 2.29 7.34
CA TYR A 38 -3.24 3.18 6.51
C TYR A 38 -3.54 2.60 5.11
N GLY A 39 -3.09 1.37 4.82
CA GLY A 39 -3.33 0.72 3.54
C GLY A 39 -2.54 1.32 2.38
N ILE A 40 -1.51 2.11 2.68
CA ILE A 40 -0.59 2.69 1.68
C ILE A 40 0.34 1.58 1.21
N LYS A 41 -0.16 0.77 0.27
CA LYS A 41 0.60 -0.34 -0.32
C LYS A 41 1.52 0.19 -1.40
N SER A 42 2.70 -0.41 -1.50
CA SER A 42 3.55 -0.21 -2.68
C SER A 42 2.83 -0.73 -3.92
N ARG A 43 3.16 -0.16 -5.09
CA ARG A 43 2.65 -0.67 -6.37
C ARG A 43 2.94 -2.16 -6.54
N GLU A 44 4.08 -2.62 -6.05
CA GLU A 44 4.46 -4.03 -6.08
C GLU A 44 3.56 -4.91 -5.22
N GLN A 45 3.25 -4.49 -3.98
CA GLN A 45 2.32 -5.19 -3.11
C GLN A 45 0.89 -5.24 -3.68
N ALA A 46 0.45 -4.15 -4.33
CA ALA A 46 -0.84 -4.13 -5.03
C ALA A 46 -0.85 -5.13 -6.20
N LEU A 47 0.23 -5.19 -6.99
CA LEU A 47 0.38 -6.17 -8.07
C LEU A 47 0.40 -7.60 -7.55
N ASP A 48 1.08 -7.86 -6.43
CA ASP A 48 1.09 -9.17 -5.80
C ASP A 48 -0.30 -9.59 -5.31
N LEU A 49 -1.06 -8.68 -4.70
CA LEU A 49 -2.45 -8.93 -4.31
C LEU A 49 -3.31 -9.34 -5.51
N VAL A 50 -3.18 -8.63 -6.65
CA VAL A 50 -3.90 -8.96 -7.89
C VAL A 50 -3.46 -10.32 -8.43
N ARG A 51 -2.16 -10.63 -8.43
CA ARG A 51 -1.65 -11.94 -8.85
C ARG A 51 -2.24 -13.07 -8.01
N ARG A 52 -2.25 -12.93 -6.69
CA ARG A 52 -2.84 -13.92 -5.78
C ARG A 52 -4.34 -14.09 -5.99
N ALA A 53 -5.07 -12.99 -6.22
CA ALA A 53 -6.50 -13.04 -6.52
C ALA A 53 -6.75 -13.79 -7.84
N ARG A 54 -5.99 -13.49 -8.91
CA ARG A 54 -6.10 -14.18 -10.20
C ARG A 54 -5.90 -15.69 -10.08
N ALA A 55 -4.85 -16.11 -9.37
CA ALA A 55 -4.55 -17.53 -9.15
C ALA A 55 -5.67 -18.29 -8.42
N ARG A 56 -6.51 -17.59 -7.64
CA ARG A 56 -7.61 -18.18 -6.86
C ARG A 56 -8.99 -17.94 -7.45
N SER A 57 -9.09 -17.24 -8.58
CA SER A 57 -10.36 -16.74 -9.10
C SER A 57 -11.27 -17.81 -9.70
N VAL A 58 -10.72 -18.98 -10.07
CA VAL A 58 -11.43 -20.08 -10.76
C VAL A 58 -12.09 -19.65 -12.08
N LEU A 59 -11.75 -18.46 -12.58
CA LEU A 59 -12.28 -17.94 -13.84
C LEU A 59 -11.62 -18.65 -15.02
N SER A 60 -12.41 -18.94 -16.05
CA SER A 60 -11.85 -19.27 -17.35
C SER A 60 -11.12 -18.06 -17.94
N GLU A 61 -10.23 -18.29 -18.89
CA GLU A 61 -9.50 -17.21 -19.58
C GLU A 61 -10.45 -16.17 -20.19
N GLU A 62 -11.55 -16.63 -20.81
CA GLU A 62 -12.57 -15.77 -21.41
C GLU A 62 -13.30 -14.90 -20.38
N GLN A 63 -13.67 -15.49 -19.23
CA GLN A 63 -14.31 -14.77 -18.14
C GLN A 63 -13.36 -13.73 -17.52
N ALA A 64 -12.09 -14.10 -17.33
CA ALA A 64 -11.07 -13.20 -16.79
C ALA A 64 -10.80 -12.01 -17.72
N LEU A 65 -10.75 -12.25 -19.04
CA LEU A 65 -10.53 -11.21 -20.03
C LEU A 65 -11.71 -10.24 -20.11
N THR A 66 -12.94 -10.77 -20.11
CA THR A 66 -14.17 -9.97 -20.12
C THR A 66 -14.21 -9.03 -18.92
N LEU A 67 -14.01 -9.57 -17.71
CA LEU A 67 -13.99 -8.77 -16.47
C LEU A 67 -12.90 -7.69 -16.50
N ALA A 68 -11.69 -8.03 -16.98
CA ALA A 68 -10.60 -7.06 -17.06
C ALA A 68 -10.91 -5.89 -18.00
N GLN A 69 -11.60 -6.14 -19.12
CA GLN A 69 -11.99 -5.08 -20.05
C GLN A 69 -13.09 -4.18 -19.47
N GLU A 70 -14.04 -4.75 -18.74
CA GLU A 70 -15.11 -4.00 -18.06
C GLU A 70 -14.53 -3.04 -17.01
N GLU A 71 -13.63 -3.51 -16.16
CA GLU A 71 -12.96 -2.69 -15.14
C GLU A 71 -12.14 -1.55 -15.76
N VAL A 72 -11.39 -1.82 -16.84
CA VAL A 72 -10.62 -0.79 -17.55
C VAL A 72 -11.54 0.28 -18.16
N ARG A 73 -12.68 -0.13 -18.73
CA ARG A 73 -13.67 0.81 -19.26
C ARG A 73 -14.27 1.66 -18.13
N ALA A 74 -14.68 1.04 -17.03
CA ALA A 74 -15.26 1.73 -15.89
C ALA A 74 -14.33 2.84 -15.35
N VAL A 75 -13.05 2.53 -15.14
CA VAL A 75 -12.06 3.51 -14.68
C VAL A 75 -11.86 4.64 -15.70
N ARG A 76 -11.78 4.31 -17.00
CA ARG A 76 -11.59 5.31 -18.06
C ARG A 76 -12.79 6.22 -18.27
N HIS A 77 -14.01 5.74 -18.02
CA HIS A 77 -15.25 6.50 -18.17
C HIS A 77 -15.68 7.22 -16.89
N ALA A 78 -15.04 6.96 -15.75
CA ALA A 78 -15.28 7.64 -14.48
C ALA A 78 -14.47 8.95 -14.31
N SER A 79 -13.65 9.32 -15.31
CA SER A 79 -12.87 10.57 -15.38
C SER A 79 -13.49 11.53 -16.39
#